data_AF-A0A6P6MCH6-F1
#
_entry.id   AF-A0A6P6MCH6-F1
#
_cell.length_a   1.000
_cell.length_b   1.000
_cell.length_c   1.000
_cell.angle_alpha   90.00
_cell.angle_beta   90.00
_cell.angle_gamma   90.00
#
_symmetry.space_group_name_H-M   'P 1'
#
loop_
_entity.id
_entity.type
_entity.pdbx_description
1 polymer ?
#
loop_
_entity_poly.entity_id
_entity_poly.type
_entity_poly.pdbx_seq_one_letter_code
_entity_poly.pdbx_strand_id
1 'polypeptide(L)'
;MDFTVMRLAIAQNSDGFRHVLKSSGDNFNLSVLQKGDLILRKSFGPGKKFFHAGIYCGKNEVIQFTCTVPPDQTQISPSSSSSSSCSCSSCQLLTNHQGLVDKISVKKFISGQLFHVYRLNNGPREDLSQRISLAMDDNRDYHLLTNNCLHFALRVLGFSPGPMPESPPQDTGVEISMEETTHLIVVSPRCAPVPVSCVLVPA
;
A
#
# COMPACT_ATOMS: atom_id res chain seq x y z
N MET A 1 9.49 12.22 7.93
CA MET A 1 10.37 11.16 8.50
C MET A 1 11.84 11.48 8.22
N ASP A 2 12.70 11.45 9.25
CA ASP A 2 14.16 11.69 9.11
C ASP A 2 14.86 10.48 8.47
N PHE A 3 15.99 10.72 7.78
CA PHE A 3 16.81 9.68 7.15
C PHE A 3 17.24 8.57 8.09
N THR A 4 17.55 8.92 9.34
CA THR A 4 18.04 7.98 10.36
C THR A 4 16.95 6.95 10.69
N VAL A 5 15.70 7.43 10.84
CA VAL A 5 14.55 6.56 11.11
C VAL A 5 14.27 5.67 9.90
N MET A 6 14.41 6.22 8.68
CA MET A 6 14.20 5.46 7.45
C MET A 6 15.26 4.37 7.27
N ARG A 7 16.54 4.69 7.52
CA ARG A 7 17.63 3.71 7.51
C ARG A 7 17.46 2.65 8.59
N LEU A 8 17.01 3.03 9.78
CA LEU A 8 16.74 2.09 10.85
C LEU A 8 15.63 1.11 10.45
N ALA A 9 14.53 1.60 9.88
CA ALA A 9 13.43 0.77 9.40
C ALA A 9 13.89 -0.20 8.28
N ILE A 10 14.78 0.25 7.41
CA ILE A 10 15.37 -0.59 6.35
C ILE A 10 16.34 -1.63 6.95
N ALA A 11 17.15 -1.24 7.94
CA ALA A 11 18.15 -2.10 8.59
C ALA A 11 17.56 -3.13 9.56
N GLN A 12 16.39 -2.85 10.16
CA GLN A 12 15.70 -3.74 11.09
C GLN A 12 14.94 -4.89 10.42
N ASN A 13 14.83 -4.91 9.08
CA ASN A 13 14.16 -5.98 8.35
C ASN A 13 15.13 -7.14 8.08
N SER A 14 14.78 -8.33 8.56
CA SER A 14 15.62 -9.55 8.58
C SER A 14 16.03 -10.08 7.21
N ASP A 15 15.26 -9.81 6.13
CA ASP A 15 15.62 -10.25 4.77
C ASP A 15 16.64 -9.32 4.08
N GLY A 16 17.05 -8.24 4.77
CA GLY A 16 18.23 -7.44 4.44
C GLY A 16 18.11 -6.65 3.14
N PHE A 17 18.06 -5.33 3.26
CA PHE A 17 18.36 -4.46 2.14
C PHE A 17 19.86 -4.21 2.08
N ARG A 18 20.47 -4.39 0.90
CA ARG A 18 21.80 -3.84 0.60
C ARG A 18 21.68 -2.50 -0.09
N HIS A 19 22.56 -1.58 0.27
CA HIS A 19 22.70 -0.31 -0.43
C HIS A 19 23.45 -0.54 -1.74
N VAL A 20 22.80 -0.25 -2.87
CA VAL A 20 23.35 -0.48 -4.22
C VAL A 20 24.11 0.73 -4.70
N LEU A 21 23.50 1.91 -4.61
CA LEU A 21 24.11 3.15 -5.11
C LEU A 21 23.59 4.38 -4.37
N LYS A 22 24.44 5.41 -4.36
CA LYS A 22 24.11 6.77 -3.98
C LYS A 22 24.51 7.67 -5.13
N SER A 23 23.58 8.48 -5.63
CA SER A 23 23.85 9.42 -6.72
C SER A 23 23.00 10.69 -6.59
N SER A 24 23.32 11.70 -7.37
CA SER A 24 22.61 12.97 -7.43
C SER A 24 22.59 13.50 -8.87
N GLY A 25 21.58 14.28 -9.22
CA GLY A 25 21.42 14.81 -10.56
C GLY A 25 20.75 13.83 -11.53
N ASP A 26 20.61 14.25 -12.78
CA ASP A 26 19.89 13.49 -13.81
C ASP A 26 20.78 12.52 -14.60
N ASN A 27 22.11 12.62 -14.47
CA ASN A 27 23.08 11.76 -15.13
C ASN A 27 23.38 10.53 -14.27
N PHE A 28 22.47 9.57 -14.26
CA PHE A 28 22.73 8.26 -13.64
C PHE A 28 22.41 7.14 -14.62
N ASN A 29 23.13 6.03 -14.47
CA ASN A 29 22.97 4.88 -15.34
C ASN A 29 21.76 4.03 -14.89
N LEU A 30 20.69 4.06 -15.68
CA LEU A 30 19.48 3.27 -15.46
C LEU A 30 19.73 1.75 -15.51
N SER A 31 20.81 1.28 -16.16
CA SER A 31 21.12 -0.15 -16.25
C SER A 31 21.46 -0.78 -14.90
N VAL A 32 21.80 0.05 -13.90
CA VAL A 32 22.06 -0.41 -12.52
C VAL A 32 20.77 -0.81 -11.80
N LEU A 33 19.63 -0.25 -12.19
CA LEU A 33 18.35 -0.49 -11.53
C LEU A 33 17.77 -1.85 -11.92
N GLN A 34 17.29 -2.58 -10.93
CA GLN A 34 16.59 -3.85 -11.07
C GLN A 34 15.18 -3.71 -10.51
N LYS A 35 14.23 -4.39 -11.15
CA LYS A 35 12.84 -4.40 -10.70
C LYS A 35 12.79 -4.81 -9.22
N GLY A 36 12.04 -4.05 -8.41
CA GLY A 36 11.97 -4.24 -6.96
C GLY A 36 12.99 -3.43 -6.16
N ASP A 37 13.87 -2.67 -6.83
CA ASP A 37 14.74 -1.72 -6.15
C ASP A 37 13.91 -0.62 -5.46
N LEU A 38 14.21 -0.40 -4.18
CA LEU A 38 13.69 0.70 -3.38
C LEU A 38 14.54 1.95 -3.64
N ILE A 39 13.92 3.00 -4.17
CA ILE A 39 14.57 4.27 -4.42
C ILE A 39 14.13 5.27 -3.36
N LEU A 40 15.09 5.81 -2.62
CA LEU A 40 14.89 6.88 -1.65
C LEU A 40 15.45 8.18 -2.19
N ARG A 41 14.57 9.10 -2.58
CA ARG A 41 14.93 10.45 -2.99
C ARG A 41 14.88 11.39 -1.80
N LYS A 42 15.87 12.27 -1.67
CA LYS A 42 15.81 13.39 -0.74
C LYS A 42 14.76 14.42 -1.23
N SER A 43 13.80 14.72 -0.38
CA SER A 43 12.79 15.77 -0.57
C SER A 43 13.05 16.93 0.39
N PHE A 44 12.82 18.14 -0.07
CA PHE A 44 13.01 19.36 0.71
C PHE A 44 11.66 19.88 1.22
N GLY A 45 11.56 20.04 2.55
CA GLY A 45 10.53 20.84 3.22
C GLY A 45 11.20 21.87 4.15
N PRO A 46 10.46 22.88 4.66
CA PRO A 46 10.98 23.93 5.52
C PRO A 46 11.59 23.31 6.77
N GLY A 47 12.89 23.50 6.93
CA GLY A 47 13.64 23.15 8.13
C GLY A 47 13.98 21.67 8.34
N LYS A 48 13.50 20.72 7.50
CA LYS A 48 13.81 19.28 7.68
C LYS A 48 14.06 18.56 6.35
N LYS A 49 15.06 17.67 6.36
CA LYS A 49 15.37 16.76 5.25
C LYS A 49 14.42 15.57 5.33
N PHE A 50 13.48 15.47 4.40
CA PHE A 50 12.61 14.31 4.28
C PHE A 50 13.08 13.43 3.13
N PHE A 51 12.67 12.17 3.15
CA PHE A 51 12.93 11.25 2.05
C PHE A 51 11.60 10.75 1.51
N HIS A 52 11.51 10.69 0.19
CA HIS A 52 10.40 10.13 -0.55
C HIS A 52 10.81 8.78 -1.10
N ALA A 53 9.97 7.77 -0.91
CA ALA A 53 10.23 6.40 -1.35
C ALA A 53 9.41 6.06 -2.59
N GLY A 54 10.01 5.27 -3.47
CA GLY A 54 9.36 4.67 -4.63
C GLY A 54 10.01 3.33 -4.96
N ILE A 55 9.31 2.51 -5.75
CA ILE A 55 9.82 1.20 -6.17
C ILE A 55 10.01 1.22 -7.68
N TYR A 56 11.19 0.84 -8.14
CA TYR A 56 11.43 0.65 -9.56
C TYR A 56 10.68 -0.59 -10.06
N CYS A 57 9.72 -0.38 -10.99
CA CYS A 57 8.89 -1.46 -11.53
C CYS A 57 9.40 -1.98 -12.89
N GLY A 58 10.51 -1.44 -13.39
CA GLY A 58 11.09 -1.77 -14.70
C GLY A 58 10.80 -0.69 -15.74
N LYS A 59 11.39 -0.82 -16.94
CA LYS A 59 11.14 0.05 -18.10
C LYS A 59 11.26 1.56 -17.82
N ASN A 60 12.20 1.98 -16.98
CA ASN A 60 12.36 3.38 -16.59
C ASN A 60 11.16 3.97 -15.82
N GLU A 61 10.40 3.13 -15.11
CA GLU A 61 9.23 3.53 -14.33
C GLU A 61 9.41 3.24 -12.82
N VAL A 62 8.83 4.13 -12.01
CA VAL A 62 8.78 4.05 -10.55
C VAL A 62 7.33 4.21 -10.12
N ILE A 63 6.87 3.33 -9.25
CA ILE A 63 5.61 3.55 -8.52
C ILE A 63 5.90 4.31 -7.23
N GLN A 64 5.06 5.28 -6.92
CA GLN A 64 5.17 6.10 -5.72
C GLN A 64 3.80 6.31 -5.09
N PHE A 65 3.80 6.57 -3.77
CA PHE A 65 2.60 6.95 -3.04
C PHE A 65 2.77 8.37 -2.50
N THR A 66 1.89 9.27 -2.92
CA THR A 66 1.93 10.70 -2.58
C THR A 66 0.61 11.13 -1.98
N CYS A 67 0.61 12.21 -1.20
CA CYS A 67 -0.62 12.85 -0.76
C CYS A 67 -1.21 13.68 -1.91
N THR A 68 -2.53 13.66 -2.08
CA THR A 68 -3.26 14.62 -2.91
C THR A 68 -3.83 15.69 -2.01
N VAL A 69 -3.60 16.95 -2.37
CA VAL A 69 -4.29 18.07 -1.73
C VAL A 69 -5.46 18.41 -2.65
N PRO A 70 -6.71 18.42 -2.16
CA PRO A 70 -7.84 18.93 -2.94
C PRO A 70 -7.54 20.38 -3.37
N PRO A 71 -7.88 20.77 -4.60
CA PRO A 71 -7.62 22.12 -5.11
C PRO A 71 -8.39 23.25 -4.38
N ASP A 72 -9.16 22.95 -3.33
CA ASP A 72 -10.17 23.85 -2.76
C ASP A 72 -9.74 24.58 -1.46
N GLN A 73 -8.45 24.60 -1.12
CA GLN A 73 -7.95 25.39 0.03
C GLN A 73 -6.78 26.33 -0.29
N THR A 74 -6.51 26.57 -1.57
CA THR A 74 -5.67 27.69 -1.99
C THR A 74 -6.47 28.55 -2.97
N GLN A 75 -7.28 29.47 -2.44
CA GLN A 75 -7.54 30.70 -3.18
C GLN A 75 -6.20 31.41 -3.37
N ILE A 76 -5.57 31.15 -4.51
CA ILE A 76 -4.91 32.06 -5.44
C ILE A 76 -4.50 31.17 -6.63
N SER A 77 -5.23 31.29 -7.74
CA SER A 77 -4.92 30.72 -9.06
C SER A 77 -3.55 31.26 -9.57
N PRO A 78 -2.82 30.58 -10.47
CA PRO A 78 -3.30 30.32 -11.83
C PRO A 78 -3.03 28.91 -12.39
N SER A 79 -4.06 28.38 -13.07
CA SER A 79 -3.99 27.55 -14.28
C SER A 79 -2.71 26.75 -14.55
N SER A 80 -2.77 25.44 -14.28
CA SER A 80 -2.37 24.39 -15.22
C SER A 80 -2.66 23.02 -14.61
N SER A 81 -3.40 22.21 -15.35
CA SER A 81 -3.65 20.80 -15.09
C SER A 81 -2.33 20.05 -14.99
N SER A 82 -1.83 19.94 -13.78
CA SER A 82 -0.78 19.01 -13.42
C SER A 82 -1.17 18.41 -12.09
N SER A 83 -1.28 17.08 -12.06
CA SER A 83 -1.33 16.29 -10.84
C SER A 83 -0.11 16.65 -9.99
N SER A 84 -0.28 17.65 -9.14
CA SER A 84 0.77 18.21 -8.31
C SER A 84 0.97 17.26 -7.15
N SER A 85 1.84 16.27 -7.34
CA SER A 85 2.43 15.50 -6.25
C SER A 85 2.92 16.50 -5.21
N CYS A 86 2.24 16.57 -4.08
CA CYS A 86 2.39 17.67 -3.17
C CYS A 86 3.82 17.70 -2.59
N SER A 87 4.57 18.75 -2.88
CA SER A 87 5.82 19.06 -2.18
C SER A 87 5.54 19.80 -0.86
N CYS A 88 4.32 19.63 -0.32
CA CYS A 88 3.77 20.38 0.79
C CYS A 88 4.44 20.00 2.12
N SER A 89 5.53 20.69 2.39
CA SER A 89 5.85 21.35 3.65
C SER A 89 4.70 21.62 4.64
N SER A 90 3.49 21.86 4.13
CA SER A 90 2.34 22.38 4.86
C SER A 90 1.10 21.49 4.79
N CYS A 91 1.18 20.27 4.24
CA CYS A 91 0.11 19.30 4.46
C CYS A 91 0.09 19.02 5.96
N GLN A 92 -0.99 19.44 6.60
CA GLN A 92 -1.10 19.58 8.04
C GLN A 92 -0.65 18.29 8.71
N LEU A 93 0.27 18.44 9.65
CA LEU A 93 1.18 17.41 10.16
C LEU A 93 0.52 16.15 10.78
N LEU A 94 -0.81 16.04 10.80
CA LEU A 94 -1.55 15.06 11.59
C LEU A 94 -2.93 14.67 11.02
N THR A 95 -3.30 15.10 9.81
CA THR A 95 -4.63 14.77 9.22
C THR A 95 -4.52 13.77 8.08
N ASN A 96 -5.49 12.87 7.99
CA ASN A 96 -5.61 11.95 6.87
C ASN A 96 -5.97 12.73 5.60
N HIS A 97 -5.10 12.66 4.60
CA HIS A 97 -5.36 13.18 3.27
C HIS A 97 -5.52 12.02 2.31
N GLN A 98 -6.25 12.19 1.20
CA GLN A 98 -6.31 11.15 0.20
C GLN A 98 -4.89 10.86 -0.34
N GLY A 99 -4.53 9.58 -0.39
CA GLY A 99 -3.30 9.15 -0.99
C GLY A 99 -3.52 8.76 -2.45
N LEU A 100 -2.50 9.00 -3.27
CA LEU A 100 -2.49 8.67 -4.69
C LEU A 100 -1.26 7.83 -4.99
N VAL A 101 -1.51 6.69 -5.64
CA VAL A 101 -0.47 5.82 -6.17
C VAL A 101 -0.30 6.12 -7.66
N ASP A 102 0.86 6.64 -8.02
CA ASP A 102 1.19 7.02 -9.38
C ASP A 102 2.37 6.22 -9.91
N LYS A 103 2.35 5.95 -11.21
CA LYS A 103 3.50 5.46 -11.96
C LYS A 103 4.12 6.60 -12.75
N ILE A 104 5.39 6.90 -12.50
CA ILE A 104 6.12 7.98 -13.14
C ILE A 104 7.48 7.52 -13.65
N SER A 105 8.10 8.27 -14.57
CA SER A 105 9.45 7.94 -15.03
C SER A 105 10.47 8.09 -13.90
N VAL A 106 11.55 7.29 -13.91
CA VAL A 106 12.61 7.39 -12.90
C VAL A 106 13.21 8.81 -12.89
N LYS A 107 13.40 9.42 -14.07
CA LYS A 107 13.89 10.80 -14.18
C LYS A 107 12.96 11.79 -13.45
N LYS A 108 11.64 11.70 -13.65
CA LYS A 108 10.67 12.54 -12.92
C LYS A 108 10.67 12.23 -11.42
N PHE A 109 10.83 10.97 -11.05
CA PHE A 109 10.91 10.55 -9.66
C PHE A 109 12.18 11.06 -8.98
N ILE A 110 13.33 11.17 -9.66
CA ILE A 110 14.57 11.69 -9.03
C ILE A 110 14.60 13.21 -9.09
N SER A 111 14.21 13.81 -10.22
CA SER A 111 14.12 15.27 -10.41
C SER A 111 15.41 16.01 -10.02
N GLY A 112 16.57 15.48 -10.44
CA GLY A 112 17.89 16.02 -10.11
C GLY A 112 18.33 15.90 -8.64
N GLN A 113 17.51 15.32 -7.76
CA GLN A 113 17.79 15.26 -6.33
C GLN A 113 18.81 14.19 -5.96
N LEU A 114 19.39 14.29 -4.77
CA LEU A 114 20.14 13.20 -4.16
C LEU A 114 19.20 12.01 -3.94
N PHE A 115 19.62 10.82 -4.35
CA PHE A 115 18.87 9.60 -4.14
C PHE A 115 19.78 8.42 -3.77
N HIS A 116 19.16 7.42 -3.17
CA HIS A 116 19.77 6.17 -2.78
C HIS A 116 18.95 5.01 -3.34
N VAL A 117 19.62 3.94 -3.73
CA VAL A 117 18.97 2.71 -4.17
C VAL A 117 19.31 1.59 -3.20
N TYR A 118 18.28 0.90 -2.74
CA TYR A 118 18.37 -0.26 -1.88
C TYR A 118 17.73 -1.46 -2.58
N ARG A 119 18.38 -2.61 -2.45
CA ARG A 119 17.94 -3.86 -3.08
C ARG A 119 17.80 -4.94 -2.03
N LEU A 120 16.75 -5.76 -2.18
CA LEU A 120 16.59 -6.96 -1.37
C LEU A 120 17.72 -7.94 -1.65
N ASN A 121 18.32 -8.51 -0.60
CA ASN A 121 19.43 -9.44 -0.75
C ASN A 121 19.03 -10.68 -1.55
N ASN A 122 17.79 -11.14 -1.40
CA ASN A 122 17.23 -12.31 -2.08
C ASN A 122 16.58 -11.97 -3.44
N GLY A 123 16.79 -10.76 -3.94
CA GLY A 123 16.15 -10.29 -5.17
C GLY A 123 14.68 -9.90 -4.97
N PRO A 124 13.98 -9.48 -6.04
CA PRO A 124 12.57 -9.18 -5.99
C PRO A 124 11.75 -10.44 -5.75
N ARG A 125 10.65 -10.31 -5.02
CA ARG A 125 9.69 -11.41 -4.85
C ARG A 125 9.02 -11.76 -6.18
N GLU A 126 8.66 -13.02 -6.36
CA GLU A 126 7.99 -13.52 -7.58
C GLU A 126 6.62 -12.85 -7.80
N ASP A 127 5.90 -12.58 -6.72
CA ASP A 127 4.58 -11.94 -6.71
C ASP A 127 4.62 -10.40 -6.85
N LEU A 128 5.80 -9.80 -7.03
CA LEU A 128 5.96 -8.33 -7.05
C LEU A 128 5.09 -7.64 -8.10
N SER A 129 4.93 -8.22 -9.29
CA SER A 129 4.04 -7.66 -10.34
C SER A 129 2.59 -7.54 -9.86
N GLN A 130 2.08 -8.60 -9.25
CA GLN A 130 0.70 -8.65 -8.75
C GLN A 130 0.51 -7.64 -7.62
N ARG A 131 1.48 -7.55 -6.71
CA ARG A 131 1.45 -6.60 -5.58
C ARG A 131 1.51 -5.16 -6.05
N ILE A 132 2.28 -4.86 -7.10
CA ILE A 132 2.28 -3.55 -7.74
C ILE A 132 0.89 -3.25 -8.32
N SER A 133 0.28 -4.19 -9.04
CA SER A 133 -1.07 -4.00 -9.60
C SER A 133 -2.09 -3.70 -8.50
N LEU A 134 -2.17 -4.56 -7.48
CA LEU A 134 -3.06 -4.38 -6.33
C LEU A 134 -2.83 -3.04 -5.63
N ALA A 135 -1.57 -2.62 -5.52
CA ALA A 135 -1.22 -1.34 -4.90
C ALA A 135 -1.62 -0.13 -5.74
N MET A 136 -1.64 -0.23 -7.08
CA MET A 136 -2.12 0.85 -7.97
C MET A 136 -3.63 1.03 -7.87
N ASP A 137 -4.36 -0.05 -7.60
CA ASP A 137 -5.83 -0.05 -7.44
C ASP A 137 -6.27 0.30 -6.00
N ASP A 138 -5.32 0.46 -5.08
CA ASP A 138 -5.58 0.69 -3.66
C ASP A 138 -5.84 2.17 -3.38
N ASN A 139 -7.00 2.48 -2.80
CA ASN A 139 -7.36 3.83 -2.37
C ASN A 139 -7.18 3.94 -0.85
N ARG A 140 -6.09 4.57 -0.42
CA ARG A 140 -5.77 4.75 1.01
C ARG A 140 -5.43 6.19 1.34
N ASP A 141 -5.71 6.54 2.59
CA ASP A 141 -5.28 7.83 3.13
C ASP A 141 -3.77 7.88 3.35
N TYR A 142 -3.15 8.96 2.92
CA TYR A 142 -1.78 9.29 3.21
C TYR A 142 -1.66 9.91 4.61
N HIS A 143 -0.79 9.33 5.43
CA HIS A 143 -0.44 9.85 6.76
C HIS A 143 1.07 9.87 6.96
N LEU A 144 1.63 11.03 7.30
CA LEU A 144 3.08 11.27 7.36
C LEU A 144 3.86 10.31 8.27
N LEU A 145 3.24 9.85 9.35
CA LEU A 145 3.87 8.96 10.34
C LEU A 145 3.54 7.48 10.17
N THR A 146 2.33 7.12 9.73
CA THR A 146 1.77 5.77 9.86
C THR A 146 1.41 5.12 8.52
N ASN A 147 1.12 5.91 7.48
CA ASN A 147 0.83 5.40 6.13
C ASN A 147 1.37 6.35 5.08
N ASN A 148 2.70 6.42 4.99
CA ASN A 148 3.43 7.29 4.06
C ASN A 148 4.05 6.49 2.90
N CYS A 149 4.81 7.18 2.04
CA CYS A 149 5.51 6.57 0.91
C CYS A 149 6.44 5.41 1.28
N LEU A 150 7.10 5.42 2.44
CA LEU A 150 7.94 4.32 2.90
C LEU A 150 7.10 3.10 3.29
N HIS A 151 6.03 3.30 4.05
CA HIS A 151 5.14 2.22 4.46
C HIS A 151 4.53 1.53 3.25
N PHE A 152 4.08 2.33 2.28
CA PHE A 152 3.63 1.83 0.98
C PHE A 152 4.72 0.98 0.30
N ALA A 153 5.94 1.51 0.16
CA ALA A 153 7.00 0.81 -0.54
C ALA A 153 7.38 -0.51 0.16
N LEU A 154 7.53 -0.49 1.48
CA LEU A 154 7.79 -1.70 2.27
C LEU A 154 6.63 -2.70 2.15
N ARG A 155 5.38 -2.22 2.16
CA ARG A 155 4.21 -3.08 1.98
C ARG A 155 4.24 -3.77 0.63
N VAL A 156 4.53 -3.07 -0.48
CA VAL A 156 4.62 -3.63 -1.85
C VAL A 156 5.84 -4.54 -2.04
N LEU A 157 6.90 -4.36 -1.25
CA LEU A 157 8.05 -5.28 -1.21
C LEU A 157 7.83 -6.49 -0.28
N GLY A 158 6.81 -6.47 0.58
CA GLY A 158 6.40 -7.60 1.40
C GLY A 158 6.87 -7.56 2.85
N PHE A 159 7.23 -6.36 3.35
CA PHE A 159 7.85 -6.13 4.66
C PHE A 159 6.95 -5.46 5.68
N SER A 160 5.75 -5.03 5.30
CA SER A 160 4.83 -4.38 6.23
C SER A 160 3.77 -5.38 6.72
N PRO A 161 3.58 -5.55 8.04
CA PRO A 161 2.48 -6.32 8.60
C PRO A 161 1.19 -5.51 8.45
N GLY A 162 0.56 -5.66 7.30
CA GLY A 162 -0.78 -5.15 7.05
C GLY A 162 -1.32 -5.87 5.83
N PRO A 163 -2.59 -6.33 5.84
CA PRO A 163 -3.16 -6.97 4.68
C PRO A 163 -3.09 -5.98 3.52
N MET A 164 -2.40 -6.40 2.45
CA MET A 164 -2.72 -5.92 1.11
C MET A 164 -4.22 -6.21 0.91
N PRO A 165 -4.97 -5.37 0.16
CA PRO A 165 -6.29 -5.81 -0.27
C PRO A 165 -6.09 -7.16 -0.97
N GLU A 166 -6.65 -8.22 -0.38
CA GLU A 166 -6.74 -9.50 -1.06
C GLU A 166 -7.45 -9.22 -2.37
N SER A 167 -6.92 -9.76 -3.46
CA SER A 167 -7.60 -9.73 -4.75
C SER A 167 -9.05 -10.12 -4.55
N PRO A 168 -10.03 -9.42 -5.15
CA PRO A 168 -11.43 -9.78 -5.02
C PRO A 168 -11.59 -11.29 -5.30
N PRO A 169 -12.39 -12.00 -4.49
CA PRO A 169 -12.52 -13.45 -4.61
C PRO A 169 -12.81 -13.78 -6.07
N GLN A 170 -11.96 -14.60 -6.68
CA GLN A 170 -12.27 -15.17 -7.98
C GLN A 170 -13.52 -16.01 -7.77
N ASP A 171 -14.62 -15.49 -8.31
CA ASP A 171 -15.92 -16.14 -8.37
C ASP A 171 -15.73 -17.46 -9.12
N THR A 172 -15.44 -18.53 -8.39
CA THR A 172 -15.57 -19.89 -8.88
C THR A 172 -17.06 -20.11 -9.02
N GLY A 173 -17.59 -19.74 -10.18
CA GLY A 173 -18.97 -19.96 -10.56
C GLY A 173 -19.33 -21.43 -10.34
N VAL A 174 -20.02 -21.69 -9.24
CA VAL A 174 -20.85 -22.87 -9.09
C VAL A 174 -22.24 -22.40 -9.49
N GLU A 175 -22.59 -22.61 -10.76
CA GLU A 175 -23.99 -22.60 -11.20
C GLU A 175 -24.73 -23.65 -10.38
N ILE A 176 -25.46 -23.21 -9.36
CA ILE A 176 -26.49 -24.05 -8.74
C ILE A 176 -27.74 -23.87 -9.59
N SER A 177 -27.94 -24.78 -10.54
CA SER A 177 -29.23 -24.99 -11.19
C SER A 177 -30.25 -25.37 -10.13
N MET A 178 -31.27 -24.53 -9.95
CA MET A 178 -32.49 -24.88 -9.24
C MET A 178 -33.32 -25.77 -10.16
N GLU A 179 -33.35 -27.08 -9.91
CA GLU A 179 -34.42 -27.93 -10.40
C GLU A 179 -35.40 -28.26 -9.26
N GLU A 180 -36.62 -27.82 -9.49
CA GLU A 180 -37.84 -28.04 -8.72
C GLU A 180 -38.25 -29.51 -8.80
N THR A 181 -38.37 -30.23 -7.67
CA THR A 181 -39.20 -31.44 -7.63
C THR A 181 -39.79 -31.66 -6.24
N THR A 182 -41.09 -31.46 -6.18
CA THR A 182 -42.04 -31.78 -5.11
C THR A 182 -42.31 -33.28 -5.08
N HIS A 183 -42.26 -33.97 -3.92
CA HIS A 183 -43.09 -35.16 -3.66
C HIS A 183 -43.44 -35.36 -2.17
N LEU A 184 -44.72 -35.66 -1.95
CA LEU A 184 -45.53 -35.78 -0.74
C LEU A 184 -45.23 -37.00 0.17
N ILE A 185 -45.31 -36.80 1.51
CA ILE A 185 -46.03 -37.49 2.65
C ILE A 185 -46.24 -39.04 2.53
N VAL A 186 -46.19 -39.96 3.53
CA VAL A 186 -46.69 -40.15 4.93
C VAL A 186 -45.95 -41.44 5.44
N VAL A 187 -45.64 -41.78 6.71
CA VAL A 187 -46.51 -42.15 7.85
C VAL A 187 -45.70 -42.20 9.18
N SER A 188 -46.39 -41.79 10.25
CA SER A 188 -46.12 -41.86 11.71
C SER A 188 -46.25 -43.31 12.28
N PRO A 189 -46.24 -43.64 13.61
CA PRO A 189 -46.06 -42.83 14.85
C PRO A 189 -45.29 -43.51 16.05
N ARG A 190 -45.28 -42.80 17.20
CA ARG A 190 -45.12 -43.23 18.64
C ARG A 190 -43.67 -43.42 19.16
N CYS A 191 -43.27 -43.04 20.38
CA CYS A 191 -43.94 -42.77 21.67
C CYS A 191 -43.13 -41.73 22.49
N ALA A 192 -43.81 -41.01 23.40
CA ALA A 192 -43.23 -40.13 24.44
C ALA A 192 -42.67 -40.95 25.63
N PRO A 193 -41.93 -40.33 26.59
CA PRO A 193 -42.61 -39.69 27.73
C PRO A 193 -41.94 -38.41 28.31
N VAL A 194 -42.73 -37.79 29.19
CA VAL A 194 -42.64 -36.52 29.95
C VAL A 194 -41.51 -36.50 31.00
N PRO A 195 -41.08 -35.33 31.50
CA PRO A 195 -41.31 -35.06 32.94
C PRO A 195 -41.75 -33.60 33.26
N VAL A 196 -42.88 -33.45 33.97
CA VAL A 196 -43.09 -33.12 35.42
C VAL A 196 -42.80 -31.66 35.82
N SER A 197 -43.86 -30.98 36.27
CA SER A 197 -43.93 -29.60 36.75
C SER A 197 -43.44 -29.38 38.20
N CYS A 198 -43.06 -28.11 38.43
CA CYS A 198 -43.02 -27.29 39.65
C CYS A 198 -43.59 -27.86 40.98
N VAL A 199 -42.87 -27.60 42.09
CA VAL A 199 -43.49 -27.27 43.39
C VAL A 199 -42.72 -26.12 44.06
N LEU A 200 -43.49 -25.12 44.46
CA LEU A 200 -43.14 -23.92 45.22
C LEU A 200 -43.21 -24.23 46.75
N VAL A 201 -42.20 -23.78 47.51
CA VAL A 201 -42.17 -23.11 48.85
C VAL A 201 -43.45 -23.19 49.72
N PRO A 202 -43.47 -23.35 51.08
CA PRO A 202 -42.69 -22.62 52.14
C PRO A 202 -42.24 -23.52 53.33
N ALA A 203 -41.56 -23.07 54.40
CA ALA A 203 -41.54 -21.80 55.15
C ALA A 203 -40.17 -21.56 55.81
#